data_AF-A0A351I134-F1
#
_entry.id   AF-A0A351I134-F1
#
_cell.length_a   1.000
_cell.length_b   1.000
_cell.length_c   1.000
_cell.angle_alpha   90.00
_cell.angle_beta   90.00
_cell.angle_gamma   90.00
#
_symmetry.space_group_name_H-M   'P 1'
#
loop_
_entity.id
_entity.type
_entity.pdbx_description
1 polymer ?
#
loop_
_entity_poly.entity_id
_entity_poly.type
_entity_poly.pdbx_seq_one_letter_code
_entity_poly.pdbx_strand_id
1 'polypeptide(L)'
;MAFLLLAAWAVLAVPTAAAGPGTPSEEVSLQLVDYALRTPTPDMDPKLANAFLDLDLEMIPKKKKEKVRAKQLELRTLLKISAGKKKGGIRWPQPDACTPKYYGPGDEGALAIAGFAEIEEDEADFLEERTKCSEAELCCEFSLTIILIPRKKGPPLKRFFLHDNDPINSLLAEYRNKKVGGQTKFFGAGVFSCNR
;
A
#
# COMPACT_ATOMS: atom_id res chain seq x y z
N MET A 1 15.60 -25.91 37.72
CA MET A 1 16.16 -26.59 36.53
C MET A 1 16.01 -25.65 35.35
N ALA A 2 17.14 -25.10 34.88
CA ALA A 2 17.22 -24.11 33.83
C ALA A 2 17.48 -24.81 32.48
N PHE A 3 16.68 -24.50 31.46
CA PHE A 3 16.95 -24.89 30.07
C PHE A 3 17.42 -23.66 29.29
N LEU A 4 18.75 -23.54 29.20
CA LEU A 4 19.47 -22.70 28.25
C LEU A 4 19.47 -23.42 26.89
N LEU A 5 18.78 -22.88 25.88
CA LEU A 5 18.98 -23.26 24.49
C LEU A 5 19.67 -22.11 23.76
N LEU A 6 21.00 -22.18 23.79
CA LEU A 6 21.90 -21.48 22.87
C LEU A 6 21.80 -22.15 21.50
N ALA A 7 21.10 -21.54 20.55
CA ALA A 7 21.16 -21.93 19.15
C ALA A 7 22.25 -21.13 18.44
N ALA A 8 23.35 -21.82 18.16
CA ALA A 8 24.53 -21.34 17.47
C ALA A 8 24.20 -20.75 16.10
N TRP A 9 24.51 -19.47 15.91
CA TRP A 9 24.62 -18.87 14.58
C TRP A 9 25.95 -19.31 13.98
N ALA A 10 25.88 -20.23 13.02
CA ALA A 10 27.02 -20.65 12.23
C ALA A 10 27.55 -19.48 11.40
N VAL A 11 28.84 -19.19 11.56
CA VAL A 11 29.61 -18.23 10.78
C VAL A 11 29.65 -18.73 9.32
N LEU A 12 28.86 -18.11 8.45
CA LEU A 12 28.98 -18.29 7.01
C LEU A 12 30.24 -17.54 6.54
N ALA A 13 31.29 -18.31 6.29
CA ALA A 13 32.47 -17.87 5.56
C ALA A 13 32.03 -17.39 4.16
N VAL A 14 32.20 -16.10 3.91
CA VAL A 14 31.94 -15.45 2.62
C VAL A 14 33.06 -15.84 1.66
N PRO A 15 32.79 -16.54 0.54
CA PRO A 15 33.71 -16.51 -0.58
C PRO A 15 33.61 -15.13 -1.20
N THR A 16 34.69 -14.36 -1.09
CA THR A 16 34.93 -13.11 -1.80
C THR A 16 35.00 -13.38 -3.29
N ALA A 17 33.84 -13.46 -3.94
CA ALA A 17 33.72 -13.30 -5.38
C ALA A 17 33.26 -11.85 -5.63
N ALA A 18 34.16 -11.07 -6.23
CA ALA A 18 33.92 -9.70 -6.64
C ALA A 18 32.73 -9.62 -7.61
N ALA A 19 31.61 -9.08 -7.13
CA ALA A 19 30.54 -8.52 -7.94
C ALA A 19 30.38 -7.05 -7.54
N GLY A 20 30.28 -6.17 -8.53
CA GLY A 20 30.21 -4.72 -8.34
C GLY A 20 29.02 -4.27 -7.48
N PRO A 21 28.97 -2.98 -7.12
CA PRO A 21 27.93 -2.46 -6.27
C PRO A 21 26.58 -2.49 -7.02
N GLY A 22 25.57 -3.14 -6.45
CA GLY A 22 24.20 -2.68 -6.65
C GLY A 22 23.12 -3.71 -6.98
N THR A 23 23.40 -5.00 -7.17
CA THR A 23 22.34 -5.99 -7.38
C THR A 23 22.59 -7.27 -6.57
N PRO A 24 21.69 -7.67 -5.67
CA PRO A 24 21.80 -8.95 -4.98
C PRO A 24 21.76 -10.08 -6.02
N SER A 25 22.53 -11.14 -5.78
CA SER A 25 22.51 -12.32 -6.64
C SER A 25 21.08 -12.89 -6.75
N GLU A 26 20.78 -13.59 -7.85
CA GLU A 26 19.45 -14.16 -8.11
C GLU A 26 18.96 -15.04 -6.95
N GLU A 27 19.86 -15.83 -6.36
CA GLU A 27 19.57 -16.70 -5.21
C GLU A 27 19.16 -15.89 -3.96
N VAL A 28 19.89 -14.81 -3.67
CA VAL A 28 19.59 -13.91 -2.54
C VAL A 28 18.26 -13.20 -2.77
N SER A 29 17.98 -12.79 -4.01
CA SER A 29 16.70 -12.18 -4.39
C SER A 29 15.53 -13.13 -4.20
N LEU A 30 15.69 -14.41 -4.57
CA LEU A 30 14.66 -15.44 -4.37
C LEU A 30 14.41 -15.75 -2.89
N GLN A 31 15.47 -15.82 -2.08
CA GLN A 31 15.33 -15.99 -0.61
C GLN A 31 14.60 -14.81 0.02
N LEU A 32 14.92 -13.59 -0.40
CA LEU A 32 14.26 -12.38 0.06
C LEU A 32 12.77 -12.38 -0.33
N VAL A 33 12.44 -12.81 -1.55
CA VAL A 33 11.05 -13.00 -2.00
C VAL A 33 10.33 -14.03 -1.14
N ASP A 34 10.92 -15.19 -0.89
CA ASP A 34 10.28 -16.24 -0.10
C ASP A 34 10.08 -15.86 1.37
N TYR A 35 11.03 -15.12 1.94
CA TYR A 35 10.89 -14.51 3.25
C TYR A 35 9.73 -13.52 3.26
N ALA A 36 9.73 -12.53 2.37
CA ALA A 36 8.73 -11.46 2.34
C ALA A 36 7.30 -11.97 2.06
N LEU A 37 7.15 -13.04 1.28
CA LEU A 37 5.84 -13.64 0.99
C LEU A 37 5.30 -14.53 2.12
N ARG A 38 6.17 -15.01 3.02
CA ARG A 38 5.77 -15.88 4.15
C ARG A 38 5.60 -15.10 5.46
N THR A 39 6.41 -14.06 5.65
CA THR A 39 6.41 -13.27 6.88
C THR A 39 5.28 -12.23 6.86
N PRO A 40 4.42 -12.18 7.89
CA PRO A 40 3.43 -11.11 8.04
C PRO A 40 4.12 -9.74 8.08
N THR A 41 3.50 -8.73 7.47
CA THR A 41 4.08 -7.37 7.38
C THR A 41 4.52 -6.77 8.73
N PRO A 42 3.77 -6.93 9.84
CA PRO A 42 4.19 -6.40 11.15
C PRO A 42 5.48 -7.02 11.69
N ASP A 43 5.79 -8.26 11.28
CA ASP A 43 6.92 -9.05 11.78
C ASP A 43 8.16 -8.95 10.87
N MET A 44 8.06 -8.22 9.75
CA MET A 44 9.16 -8.07 8.80
C MET A 44 10.25 -7.15 9.36
N ASP A 45 11.50 -7.63 9.35
CA ASP A 45 12.67 -6.76 9.55
C ASP A 45 12.65 -5.56 8.58
N PRO A 46 12.76 -4.31 9.07
CA PRO A 46 12.69 -3.12 8.23
C PRO A 46 13.75 -3.02 7.13
N LYS A 47 14.97 -3.54 7.37
CA LYS A 47 16.04 -3.52 6.36
C LYS A 47 15.71 -4.47 5.23
N LEU A 48 15.22 -5.67 5.55
CA LEU A 48 14.78 -6.65 4.55
C LEU A 48 13.53 -6.20 3.80
N ALA A 49 12.60 -5.53 4.48
CA ALA A 49 11.41 -4.94 3.83
C ALA A 49 11.81 -3.87 2.79
N ASN A 50 12.75 -2.98 3.11
CA ASN A 50 13.26 -1.99 2.16
C ASN A 50 13.99 -2.66 0.99
N ALA A 51 14.87 -3.62 1.26
CA ALA A 51 15.54 -4.37 0.20
C ALA A 51 14.53 -5.08 -0.74
N PHE A 52 13.41 -5.58 -0.19
CA PHE A 52 12.35 -6.22 -0.97
C PHE A 52 11.56 -5.21 -1.83
N LEU A 53 11.38 -3.97 -1.36
CA LEU A 53 10.73 -2.89 -2.11
C LEU A 53 11.53 -2.43 -3.33
N ASP A 54 12.85 -2.60 -3.28
CA ASP A 54 13.80 -2.22 -4.32
C ASP A 54 14.09 -3.37 -5.31
N LEU A 55 13.52 -4.56 -5.08
CA LEU A 55 13.69 -5.70 -5.99
C LEU A 55 13.05 -5.44 -7.36
N ASP A 56 13.82 -5.77 -8.39
CA ASP A 56 13.35 -5.79 -9.77
C ASP A 56 12.43 -7.00 -10.03
N LEU A 57 11.22 -6.73 -10.52
CA LEU A 57 10.22 -7.74 -10.85
C LEU A 57 10.63 -8.58 -12.07
N GLU A 58 11.58 -8.13 -12.90
CA GLU A 58 12.04 -8.88 -14.06
C GLU A 58 12.75 -10.18 -13.66
N MET A 59 13.55 -10.13 -12.58
CA MET A 59 14.35 -11.25 -12.06
C MET A 59 13.53 -12.30 -11.30
N ILE A 60 12.23 -12.08 -11.12
CA ILE A 60 11.37 -12.94 -10.29
C ILE A 60 10.64 -13.98 -11.17
N PRO A 61 10.44 -15.23 -10.71
CA PRO A 61 9.67 -16.22 -11.47
C PRO A 61 8.23 -15.74 -11.73
N LYS A 62 7.72 -15.92 -12.96
CA LYS A 62 6.37 -15.48 -13.37
C LYS A 62 5.26 -15.86 -12.38
N LYS A 63 5.34 -17.05 -11.80
CA LYS A 63 4.37 -17.56 -10.80
C LYS A 63 4.33 -16.76 -9.49
N LYS A 64 5.43 -16.10 -9.12
CA LYS A 64 5.54 -15.29 -7.89
C LYS A 64 5.39 -13.79 -8.15
N LYS A 65 5.53 -13.33 -9.40
CA LYS A 65 5.49 -11.89 -9.76
C LYS A 65 4.25 -11.17 -9.24
N GLU A 66 3.07 -11.75 -9.41
CA GLU A 66 1.82 -11.14 -8.95
C GLU A 66 1.79 -10.98 -7.42
N LYS A 67 2.16 -12.03 -6.68
CA LYS A 67 2.23 -12.00 -5.22
C LYS A 67 3.27 -11.01 -4.72
N VAL A 68 4.44 -10.94 -5.38
CA VAL A 68 5.48 -9.96 -5.04
C VAL A 68 4.98 -8.55 -5.30
N ARG A 69 4.36 -8.30 -6.46
CA ARG A 69 3.79 -6.99 -6.80
C ARG A 69 2.74 -6.56 -5.78
N ALA A 70 1.84 -7.47 -5.39
CA ALA A 70 0.85 -7.22 -4.35
C ALA A 70 1.51 -6.92 -2.99
N LYS A 71 2.54 -7.67 -2.61
CA LYS A 71 3.26 -7.45 -1.35
C LYS A 71 4.02 -6.13 -1.32
N GLN A 72 4.68 -5.77 -2.43
CA GLN A 72 5.34 -4.47 -2.58
C GLN A 72 4.31 -3.33 -2.52
N LEU A 73 3.13 -3.52 -3.12
CA LEU A 73 2.04 -2.56 -3.06
C LEU A 73 1.49 -2.38 -1.63
N GLU A 74 1.26 -3.48 -0.91
CA GLU A 74 0.86 -3.48 0.51
C GLU A 74 1.88 -2.69 1.35
N LEU A 75 3.16 -3.03 1.25
CA LEU A 75 4.23 -2.38 2.01
C LEU A 75 4.34 -0.88 1.70
N ARG A 76 4.35 -0.48 0.43
CA ARG A 76 4.39 0.94 0.04
C ARG A 76 3.18 1.70 0.59
N THR A 77 2.01 1.06 0.56
CA THR A 77 0.77 1.67 1.05
C THR A 77 0.78 1.82 2.57
N LEU A 78 1.25 0.82 3.30
CA LEU A 78 1.36 0.90 4.76
C LEU A 78 2.42 1.92 5.20
N LEU A 79 3.55 2.01 4.48
CA LEU A 79 4.55 3.07 4.70
C LEU A 79 3.93 4.46 4.49
N LYS A 80 3.15 4.62 3.42
CA LYS A 80 2.43 5.86 3.14
C LYS A 80 1.40 6.19 4.23
N ILE A 81 0.57 5.23 4.63
CA ILE A 81 -0.42 5.40 5.72
C ILE A 81 0.30 5.77 7.02
N SER A 82 1.43 5.12 7.34
CA SER A 82 2.23 5.42 8.53
C SER A 82 2.81 6.84 8.49
N ALA A 83 3.40 7.26 7.36
CA ALA A 83 3.86 8.62 7.15
C ALA A 83 2.72 9.64 7.28
N GLY A 84 1.55 9.30 6.73
CA GLY A 84 0.33 10.07 6.88
C GLY A 84 -0.12 10.18 8.34
N LYS A 85 -0.13 9.09 9.12
CA LYS A 85 -0.50 9.14 10.54
C LYS A 85 0.44 10.07 11.34
N LYS A 86 1.74 10.09 11.02
CA LYS A 86 2.71 11.02 11.63
C LYS A 86 2.43 12.49 11.31
N LYS A 87 2.01 12.79 10.08
CA LYS A 87 1.60 14.13 9.66
C LYS A 87 0.26 14.59 10.30
N GLY A 88 -0.53 13.68 10.86
CA GLY A 88 -1.86 13.98 11.42
C GLY A 88 -2.98 13.93 10.39
N GLY A 89 -4.19 14.37 10.77
CA GLY A 89 -5.36 14.37 9.86
C GLY A 89 -5.39 15.56 8.89
N ILE A 90 -4.75 16.67 9.24
CA ILE A 90 -4.64 17.85 8.38
C ILE A 90 -3.43 17.69 7.46
N ARG A 91 -3.67 17.69 6.15
CA ARG A 91 -2.70 17.59 5.07
C ARG A 91 -2.42 18.97 4.49
N TRP A 92 -1.17 19.21 4.14
CA TRP A 92 -0.72 20.39 3.41
C TRP A 92 -0.16 19.93 2.06
N PRO A 93 -1.04 19.57 1.11
CA PRO A 93 -0.60 19.10 -0.19
C PRO A 93 0.19 20.18 -0.91
N GLN A 94 1.34 19.83 -1.46
CA GLN A 94 2.05 20.70 -2.39
C GLN A 94 1.47 20.45 -3.80
N PRO A 95 0.89 21.47 -4.47
CA PRO A 95 0.19 21.30 -5.75
C PRO A 95 1.05 20.63 -6.84
N ASP A 96 2.36 20.87 -6.83
CA ASP A 96 3.26 20.47 -7.91
C ASP A 96 3.95 19.11 -7.66
N ALA A 97 3.74 18.50 -6.50
CA ALA A 97 4.48 17.31 -6.07
C ALA A 97 3.71 15.98 -6.28
N CYS A 98 2.43 16.05 -6.62
CA CYS A 98 1.55 14.87 -6.66
C CYS A 98 1.29 14.41 -8.10
N THR A 99 1.85 13.26 -8.48
CA THR A 99 1.47 12.54 -9.70
C THR A 99 0.74 11.25 -9.32
N PRO A 100 -0.60 11.20 -9.42
CA PRO A 100 -1.37 10.00 -9.12
C PRO A 100 -0.92 8.84 -10.00
N LYS A 101 -0.71 7.67 -9.39
CA LYS A 101 -0.42 6.46 -10.11
C LYS A 101 -1.72 5.77 -10.49
N TYR A 102 -2.01 5.73 -11.79
CA TYR A 102 -3.13 4.98 -12.34
C TYR A 102 -2.74 3.54 -12.63
N TYR A 103 -3.67 2.62 -12.38
CA TYR A 103 -3.52 1.19 -12.62
C TYR A 103 -4.35 0.75 -13.82
N GLY A 104 -3.93 -0.34 -14.46
CA GLY A 104 -4.56 -0.85 -15.67
C GLY A 104 -5.57 -1.97 -15.39
N PRO A 105 -6.30 -2.41 -16.42
CA PRO A 105 -7.13 -3.60 -16.32
C PRO A 105 -6.27 -4.82 -15.98
N GLY A 106 -6.70 -5.63 -15.00
CA GLY A 106 -5.96 -6.79 -14.50
C GLY A 106 -5.13 -6.52 -13.24
N ASP A 107 -5.04 -5.27 -12.78
CA ASP A 107 -4.42 -4.94 -11.50
C ASP A 107 -5.37 -5.11 -10.30
N GLU A 108 -6.66 -5.41 -10.54
CA GLU A 108 -7.65 -5.62 -9.48
C GLU A 108 -7.23 -6.72 -8.49
N GLY A 109 -6.72 -7.84 -9.01
CA GLY A 109 -6.30 -8.97 -8.17
C GLY A 109 -5.16 -8.60 -7.23
N ALA A 110 -4.18 -7.84 -7.73
CA ALA A 110 -3.05 -7.38 -6.93
C ALA A 110 -3.49 -6.37 -5.86
N LEU A 111 -4.43 -5.48 -6.17
CA LEU A 111 -5.03 -4.55 -5.20
C LEU A 111 -5.79 -5.29 -4.10
N ALA A 112 -6.64 -6.24 -4.47
CA ALA A 112 -7.41 -7.02 -3.51
C ALA A 112 -6.50 -7.83 -2.56
N ILE A 113 -5.46 -8.48 -3.09
CA ILE A 113 -4.47 -9.19 -2.27
C ILE A 113 -3.71 -8.23 -1.34
N ALA A 114 -3.46 -7.00 -1.80
CA ALA A 114 -2.78 -5.96 -1.02
C ALA A 114 -3.70 -5.29 0.02
N GLY A 115 -4.95 -5.73 0.20
CA GLY A 115 -5.86 -5.20 1.21
C GLY A 115 -6.63 -3.95 0.79
N PHE A 116 -6.80 -3.75 -0.53
CA PHE A 116 -7.66 -2.70 -1.06
C PHE A 116 -9.07 -3.24 -1.31
N ALA A 117 -10.06 -2.45 -0.89
CA ALA A 117 -11.45 -2.64 -1.22
C ALA A 117 -11.89 -1.64 -2.28
N GLU A 118 -12.76 -2.06 -3.17
CA GLU A 118 -13.44 -1.15 -4.09
C GLU A 118 -14.40 -0.25 -3.31
N ILE A 119 -14.45 1.02 -3.71
CA ILE A 119 -15.42 2.00 -3.22
C ILE A 119 -16.24 2.53 -4.39
N GLU A 120 -17.48 2.91 -4.12
CA GLU A 120 -18.36 3.47 -5.14
C GLU A 120 -17.91 4.89 -5.54
N GLU A 121 -18.34 5.37 -6.71
CA GLU A 121 -17.97 6.72 -7.20
C GLU A 121 -18.51 7.82 -6.27
N ASP A 122 -19.73 7.66 -5.76
CA ASP A 122 -20.33 8.60 -4.81
C ASP A 122 -19.67 8.56 -3.42
N GLU A 123 -19.05 7.44 -3.06
CA GLU A 123 -18.19 7.32 -1.87
C GLU A 123 -16.88 8.11 -2.05
N ALA A 124 -16.29 8.08 -3.24
CA ALA A 124 -15.13 8.90 -3.57
C ALA A 124 -15.48 10.40 -3.56
N ASP A 125 -16.60 10.79 -4.17
CA ASP A 125 -17.11 12.17 -4.15
C ASP A 125 -17.34 12.66 -2.71
N PHE A 126 -17.93 11.80 -1.86
CA PHE A 126 -18.13 12.10 -0.45
C PHE A 126 -16.79 12.33 0.28
N LEU A 127 -15.76 11.54 -0.02
CA LEU A 127 -14.43 11.73 0.57
C LEU A 127 -13.83 13.07 0.16
N GLU A 128 -13.94 13.46 -1.11
CA GLU A 128 -13.48 14.77 -1.58
C GLU A 128 -14.22 15.91 -0.89
N GLU A 129 -15.55 15.83 -0.80
CA GLU A 129 -16.35 16.85 -0.14
C GLU A 129 -16.00 16.97 1.35
N ARG A 130 -15.83 15.84 2.03
CA ARG A 130 -15.63 15.80 3.48
C ARG A 130 -14.22 16.23 3.88
N THR A 131 -13.23 15.85 3.08
CA THR A 131 -11.81 16.14 3.32
C THR A 131 -11.34 17.44 2.65
N LYS A 132 -12.11 18.00 1.72
CA LYS A 132 -11.68 19.13 0.88
C LYS A 132 -10.41 18.84 0.07
N CYS A 133 -10.02 17.57 -0.03
CA CYS A 133 -8.98 17.09 -0.94
C CYS A 133 -9.63 16.80 -2.30
N SER A 134 -8.91 17.09 -3.37
CA SER A 134 -9.21 16.60 -4.72
C SER A 134 -8.85 15.13 -4.88
N GLU A 135 -9.38 14.48 -5.93
CA GLU A 135 -9.05 13.11 -6.34
C GLU A 135 -7.52 12.83 -6.31
N ALA A 136 -6.74 13.76 -6.87
CA ALA A 136 -5.29 13.65 -6.94
C ALA A 136 -4.65 13.73 -5.54
N GLU A 137 -5.08 14.68 -4.71
CA GLU A 137 -4.61 14.83 -3.32
C GLU A 137 -4.95 13.58 -2.49
N LEU A 138 -6.14 13.00 -2.68
CA LEU A 138 -6.52 11.72 -2.06
C LEU A 138 -5.60 10.58 -2.51
N CYS A 139 -5.21 10.55 -3.79
CA CYS A 139 -4.27 9.56 -4.30
C CYS A 139 -2.83 9.75 -3.79
N CYS A 140 -2.46 10.93 -3.28
CA CYS A 140 -1.10 11.24 -2.85
C CYS A 140 -0.91 11.27 -1.34
N GLU A 141 -1.89 11.76 -0.58
CA GLU A 141 -1.81 11.85 0.87
C GLU A 141 -2.48 10.66 1.57
N PHE A 142 -3.39 9.98 0.87
CA PHE A 142 -4.09 8.78 1.35
C PHE A 142 -3.88 7.63 0.37
N SER A 143 -4.43 6.47 0.66
CA SER A 143 -4.26 5.26 -0.15
C SER A 143 -5.21 5.17 -1.34
N LEU A 144 -5.97 6.23 -1.67
CA LEU A 144 -6.87 6.18 -2.82
C LEU A 144 -6.09 5.77 -4.07
N THR A 145 -6.60 4.77 -4.75
CA THR A 145 -5.99 4.17 -5.94
C THR A 145 -7.06 4.03 -7.02
N ILE A 146 -6.70 4.37 -8.25
CA ILE A 146 -7.63 4.43 -9.38
C ILE A 146 -7.20 3.44 -10.45
N ILE A 147 -8.10 2.55 -10.84
CA ILE A 147 -7.98 1.74 -12.06
C ILE A 147 -8.71 2.46 -13.20
N LEU A 148 -8.02 2.59 -14.34
CA LEU A 148 -8.61 3.10 -15.58
C LEU A 148 -8.90 1.93 -16.53
N ILE A 149 -10.18 1.65 -16.76
CA ILE A 149 -10.62 0.64 -17.70
C ILE A 149 -10.93 1.30 -19.04
N PRO A 150 -10.21 0.94 -20.13
CA PRO A 150 -10.47 1.51 -21.44
C PRO A 150 -11.87 1.12 -21.94
N ARG A 151 -12.63 2.09 -22.46
CA ARG A 151 -13.93 1.88 -23.08
C ARG A 151 -13.82 2.00 -24.60
N LYS A 152 -14.61 1.21 -25.34
CA LYS A 152 -14.68 1.28 -26.82
C LYS A 152 -15.15 2.65 -27.33
N LYS A 153 -15.99 3.34 -26.55
CA LYS A 153 -16.49 4.70 -26.84
C LYS A 153 -16.60 5.47 -25.53
N GLY A 154 -16.20 6.74 -25.55
CA GLY A 154 -16.23 7.64 -24.39
C GLY A 154 -14.97 7.56 -23.52
N PRO A 155 -14.94 8.33 -22.41
CA PRO A 155 -13.81 8.33 -21.48
C PRO A 155 -13.63 6.96 -20.81
N PRO A 156 -12.41 6.64 -20.33
CA PRO A 156 -12.17 5.41 -19.57
C PRO A 156 -13.06 5.38 -18.31
N LEU A 157 -13.49 4.19 -17.93
CA LEU A 157 -14.18 3.99 -16.65
C LEU A 157 -13.16 4.04 -15.54
N LYS A 158 -13.41 4.88 -14.53
CA LYS A 158 -12.66 4.88 -13.28
C LYS A 158 -13.27 3.86 -12.32
N ARG A 159 -12.43 3.09 -11.65
CA ARG A 159 -12.80 2.31 -10.46
C ARG A 159 -11.89 2.73 -9.32
N PHE A 160 -12.49 2.98 -8.18
CA PHE A 160 -11.80 3.53 -7.01
C PHE A 160 -11.56 2.42 -5.99
N PHE A 161 -10.35 2.40 -5.45
CA PHE A 161 -9.91 1.43 -4.46
C PHE A 161 -9.27 2.17 -3.29
N LEU A 162 -9.59 1.73 -2.08
CA LEU A 162 -9.03 2.28 -0.86
C LEU A 162 -8.54 1.15 0.04
N HIS A 163 -7.37 1.34 0.67
CA HIS A 163 -6.78 0.33 1.53
C HIS A 163 -7.51 0.28 2.87
N ASP A 164 -7.85 -0.91 3.38
CA ASP A 164 -8.68 -1.08 4.60
C ASP A 164 -8.10 -0.39 5.85
N ASN A 165 -6.78 -0.44 6.01
CA ASN A 165 -6.06 0.24 7.10
C ASN A 165 -5.92 1.77 6.97
N ASP A 166 -6.45 2.38 5.90
CA ASP A 166 -6.39 3.84 5.74
C ASP A 166 -7.28 4.54 6.77
N PRO A 167 -6.77 5.55 7.49
CA PRO A 167 -7.58 6.30 8.45
C PRO A 167 -8.84 6.95 7.83
N ILE A 168 -8.89 7.26 6.53
CA ILE A 168 -10.09 7.87 5.94
C ILE A 168 -11.26 6.89 5.78
N ASN A 169 -11.04 5.57 5.95
CA ASN A 169 -12.13 4.59 5.98
C ASN A 169 -13.14 4.85 7.10
N SER A 170 -12.76 5.55 8.17
CA SER A 170 -13.74 5.96 9.18
C SER A 170 -14.83 6.87 8.61
N LEU A 171 -14.49 7.71 7.62
CA LEU A 171 -15.45 8.57 6.94
C LEU A 171 -16.38 7.75 6.03
N LEU A 172 -15.84 6.77 5.30
CA LEU A 172 -16.66 5.85 4.51
C LEU A 172 -17.61 5.02 5.38
N ALA A 173 -17.13 4.53 6.52
CA ALA A 173 -17.98 3.84 7.49
C ALA A 173 -19.12 4.75 7.98
N GLU A 174 -18.85 6.03 8.24
CA GLU A 174 -19.90 7.01 8.58
C GLU A 174 -20.92 7.16 7.44
N TYR A 175 -20.46 7.32 6.20
CA TYR A 175 -21.31 7.45 5.02
C TYR A 175 -22.21 6.23 4.78
N ARG A 176 -21.61 5.04 4.80
CA ARG A 176 -22.33 3.76 4.65
C ARG A 176 -23.37 3.57 5.75
N ASN A 177 -23.02 3.88 7.00
CA ASN A 177 -23.96 3.77 8.12
C ASN A 177 -25.13 4.76 8.02
N LYS A 178 -24.90 5.98 7.53
CA LYS A 178 -25.97 6.96 7.28
C LYS A 178 -26.94 6.46 6.21
N LYS A 179 -26.44 5.90 5.10
CA LYS A 179 -27.29 5.33 4.04
C LYS A 179 -28.23 4.23 4.53
N VAL A 180 -27.81 3.44 5.52
CA VAL A 180 -28.60 2.33 6.08
C VAL A 180 -29.49 2.76 7.26
N GLY A 181 -29.57 4.06 7.56
CA GLY A 181 -30.45 4.60 8.61
C GLY A 181 -29.94 4.42 10.04
N GLY A 182 -28.64 4.14 10.22
CA GLY A 182 -28.02 4.02 11.55
C GLY A 182 -27.76 5.38 12.23
N GLN A 183 -27.81 5.42 13.56
CA GLN A 183 -27.37 6.61 14.33
C GLN A 183 -25.84 6.70 14.34
N THR A 184 -25.28 7.83 13.89
CA THR A 184 -23.83 8.08 13.92
C THR A 184 -23.37 8.65 15.27
N LYS A 185 -22.57 7.89 16.02
CA LYS A 185 -21.75 8.42 17.14
C LYS A 185 -20.28 8.08 16.92
N PHE A 186 -19.67 8.62 15.86
CA PHE A 186 -18.22 8.59 15.68
C PHE A 186 -17.60 9.86 16.28
N PHE A 187 -17.72 10.01 17.60
CA PHE A 187 -16.96 11.02 18.35
C PHE A 187 -15.52 10.50 18.47
N GLY A 188 -14.69 10.73 17.45
CA GLY A 188 -13.27 10.33 17.50
C GLY A 188 -12.61 9.99 16.18
N ALA A 189 -13.35 9.91 15.07
CA ALA A 189 -12.73 9.94 13.75
C ALA A 189 -12.10 11.33 13.59
N GLY A 190 -10.77 11.41 13.55
CA GLY A 190 -10.05 12.67 13.49
C GLY A 190 -10.50 13.55 12.32
N VAL A 191 -10.22 14.85 12.39
CA VAL A 191 -10.47 15.76 11.27
C VAL A 191 -9.47 15.45 10.17
N PHE A 192 -9.94 14.90 9.06
CA PHE A 192 -9.15 14.72 7.85
C PHE A 192 -9.44 15.88 6.90
N SER A 193 -8.43 16.66 6.54
CA SER A 193 -8.60 17.73 5.56
C SER A 193 -7.34 18.03 4.77
N CYS A 194 -7.49 18.46 3.52
CA CYS A 194 -6.42 19.14 2.78
C CYS A 194 -6.57 20.65 2.93
N ASN A 195 -5.58 21.30 3.53
CA ASN A 195 -5.52 22.76 3.63
C ASN A 195 -4.75 23.30 2.43
N ARG A 196 -5.40 24.15 1.65
CA ARG A 196 -4.81 24.85 0.49
C ARG A 196 -4.39 26.27 0.87
#